data_AF-A0A9D0BI78-F1
#
_entry.id   AF-A0A9D0BI78-F1
#
_cell.length_a   1.000
_cell.length_b   1.000
_cell.length_c   1.000
_cell.angle_alpha   90.00
_cell.angle_beta   90.00
_cell.angle_gamma   90.00
#
_symmetry.space_group_name_H-M   'P 1'
#
loop_
_entity.id
_entity.type
_entity.pdbx_description
1 polymer ?
#
loop_
_entity_poly.entity_id
_entity_poly.type
_entity_poly.pdbx_seq_one_letter_code
_entity_poly.pdbx_strand_id
1 'polypeptide(L)'
;MKTSDPAHRLPHDELRIAQMRTFIGRCAHYHGRLYEIIEVLEDVPSLVLRECGTHTTIQADQHGEAHRRVPPTLTLAIPAADDGTADLEGVGLELMEDTPAPVTADSMAG
;
A
#
# COMPACT_ATOMS: atom_id res chain seq x y z
N MET A 1 19.42 -31.50 10.28
CA MET A 1 19.01 -30.12 9.96
C MET A 1 19.05 -29.98 8.45
N LYS A 2 17.88 -29.94 7.78
CA LYS A 2 17.83 -29.64 6.35
C LYS A 2 18.18 -28.16 6.21
N THR A 3 19.38 -27.88 5.71
CA THR A 3 19.73 -26.60 5.11
C THR A 3 18.79 -26.41 3.93
N SER A 4 17.80 -25.54 4.10
CA SER A 4 16.98 -25.05 3.00
C SER A 4 17.92 -24.43 1.97
N ASP A 5 18.00 -25.03 0.79
CA ASP A 5 18.75 -24.52 -0.35
C ASP A 5 18.12 -23.17 -0.77
N PRO A 6 18.85 -22.03 -0.67
CA PRO A 6 18.29 -20.72 -0.97
C PRO A 6 18.18 -20.43 -2.48
N ALA A 7 18.70 -21.30 -3.35
CA ALA A 7 18.76 -21.06 -4.80
C ALA A 7 17.52 -21.51 -5.58
N HIS A 8 16.51 -22.07 -4.91
CA HIS A 8 15.27 -22.55 -5.56
C HIS A 8 14.06 -21.64 -5.34
N ARG A 9 14.28 -20.37 -4.96
CA ARG A 9 13.22 -19.35 -4.91
C ARG A 9 12.84 -19.01 -6.36
N LEU A 10 11.89 -19.78 -6.88
CA LEU A 10 11.48 -19.92 -8.27
C LEU A 10 11.18 -18.57 -8.96
N PRO A 11 11.24 -18.49 -10.31
CA PRO A 11 10.91 -17.30 -11.13
C PRO A 11 9.59 -16.60 -10.78
N HIS A 12 8.67 -17.31 -10.12
CA HIS A 12 7.40 -16.76 -9.63
C HIS A 12 7.60 -15.66 -8.57
N ASP A 13 8.64 -15.72 -7.74
CA ASP A 13 8.89 -14.66 -6.75
C ASP A 13 9.35 -13.36 -7.41
N GLU A 14 10.18 -13.45 -8.44
CA GLU A 14 10.61 -12.28 -9.22
C GLU A 14 9.43 -11.67 -9.99
N LEU A 15 8.59 -12.50 -10.60
CA LEU A 15 7.35 -12.05 -11.26
C LEU A 15 6.41 -11.34 -10.29
N ARG A 16 6.16 -11.93 -9.12
CA ARG A 16 5.33 -11.35 -8.06
C ARG A 16 5.88 -10.01 -7.58
N ILE A 17 7.17 -9.93 -7.27
CA ILE A 17 7.79 -8.67 -6.81
C ILE A 17 7.74 -7.61 -7.90
N ALA A 18 8.03 -7.97 -9.16
CA ALA A 18 7.93 -7.05 -10.29
C ALA A 18 6.51 -6.50 -10.44
N GLN A 19 5.49 -7.35 -10.30
CA GLN A 19 4.09 -6.94 -10.32
C GLN A 19 3.73 -6.05 -9.12
N MET A 20 4.13 -6.42 -7.90
CA MET A 20 3.88 -5.64 -6.68
C MET A 20 4.46 -4.22 -6.76
N ARG A 21 5.63 -4.05 -7.39
CA ARG A 21 6.23 -2.73 -7.62
C ARG A 21 5.35 -1.85 -8.51
N THR A 22 4.58 -2.42 -9.44
CA THR A 22 3.61 -1.65 -10.25
C THR A 22 2.45 -1.08 -9.42
N PHE A 23 2.27 -1.56 -8.18
CA PHE A 23 1.21 -1.08 -7.30
C PHE A 23 1.61 0.13 -6.44
N ILE A 24 2.91 0.47 -6.38
CA ILE A 24 3.37 1.64 -5.62
C ILE A 24 2.71 2.92 -6.16
N GLY A 25 2.19 3.74 -5.27
CA GLY A 25 1.43 4.96 -5.57
C GLY A 25 -0.04 4.71 -5.90
N ARG A 26 -0.49 3.46 -5.99
CA ARG A 26 -1.92 3.14 -6.21
C ARG A 26 -2.67 3.11 -4.88
N CYS A 27 -3.93 3.48 -4.95
CA CYS A 27 -4.86 3.32 -3.85
C CYS A 27 -5.50 1.92 -3.85
N ALA A 28 -5.80 1.41 -2.66
CA ALA A 28 -6.46 0.14 -2.45
C ALA A 28 -7.40 0.19 -1.23
N HIS A 29 -8.48 -0.58 -1.27
CA HIS A 29 -9.32 -0.84 -0.12
C HIS A 29 -8.84 -2.07 0.63
N TYR A 30 -8.75 -1.94 1.96
CA TYR A 30 -8.45 -3.05 2.86
C TYR A 30 -9.26 -2.89 4.14
N HIS A 31 -10.05 -3.92 4.50
CA HIS A 31 -10.97 -3.89 5.65
C HIS A 31 -11.86 -2.63 5.72
N GLY A 32 -12.36 -2.16 4.58
CA GLY A 32 -13.26 -1.00 4.50
C GLY A 32 -12.59 0.36 4.72
N ARG A 33 -11.24 0.42 4.68
CA ARG A 33 -10.46 1.67 4.71
C ARG A 33 -9.66 1.84 3.43
N LEU A 34 -9.42 3.09 3.08
CA LEU A 34 -8.61 3.48 1.93
C LEU A 34 -7.15 3.59 2.33
N TYR A 35 -6.30 2.92 1.56
CA TYR A 35 -4.86 2.94 1.72
C TYR A 35 -4.16 3.27 0.41
N GLU A 36 -2.97 3.83 0.50
CA GLU A 36 -2.03 3.98 -0.61
C GLU A 36 -0.86 3.03 -0.39
N ILE A 37 -0.46 2.33 -1.44
CA ILE A 37 0.71 1.45 -1.42
C ILE A 37 1.96 2.32 -1.57
N ILE A 38 2.85 2.32 -0.58
CA ILE A 38 4.01 3.22 -0.56
C ILE A 38 5.35 2.49 -0.71
N GLU A 39 5.40 1.19 -0.46
CA GLU A 39 6.64 0.41 -0.50
C GLU A 39 6.34 -1.09 -0.69
N VAL A 40 7.32 -1.82 -1.24
CA VAL A 40 7.33 -3.28 -1.38
C VAL A 40 8.52 -3.83 -0.60
N LEU A 41 8.28 -4.79 0.28
CA LEU A 41 9.34 -5.54 0.99
C LEU A 41 9.61 -6.84 0.24
N GLU A 42 10.86 -7.06 -0.16
CA GLU A 42 11.23 -8.15 -1.08
C GLU A 42 11.68 -9.42 -0.36
N ASP A 43 12.31 -9.28 0.81
CA ASP A 43 12.76 -10.41 1.63
C ASP A 43 11.57 -11.28 2.04
N VAL A 44 10.51 -10.61 2.50
CA VAL A 44 9.19 -11.16 2.79
C VAL A 44 8.19 -10.40 1.91
N PRO A 45 7.76 -10.96 0.76
CA PRO A 45 6.91 -10.29 -0.23
C PRO A 45 5.68 -9.67 0.42
N SER A 46 5.78 -8.38 0.72
CA SER A 46 4.78 -7.62 1.47
C SER A 46 4.60 -6.23 0.90
N LEU A 47 3.40 -5.68 1.01
CA LEU A 47 3.09 -4.30 0.69
C LEU A 47 3.06 -3.48 1.98
N VAL A 48 3.66 -2.29 1.94
CA VAL A 48 3.46 -1.27 2.97
C VAL A 48 2.38 -0.33 2.49
N LEU A 49 1.30 -0.28 3.26
CA LEU A 49 0.14 0.55 3.06
C LEU A 49 0.20 1.76 3.98
N ARG A 50 -0.19 2.93 3.48
CA ARG A 50 -0.41 4.14 4.26
C ARG A 50 -1.90 4.47 4.24
N GLU A 51 -2.51 4.63 5.41
CA GLU A 51 -3.93 5.02 5.46
C GLU A 51 -4.12 6.39 4.80
N CYS A 52 -4.98 6.47 3.78
CA CYS A 52 -5.40 7.71 3.16
C CYS A 52 -6.38 8.38 4.12
N GLY A 53 -5.84 9.06 5.14
CA GLY A 53 -6.63 9.62 6.22
C GLY A 53 -7.79 10.48 5.72
N THR A 54 -9.00 10.18 6.16
CA THR A 54 -10.20 11.02 5.97
C THR A 54 -10.22 12.25 6.90
N HIS A 55 -9.09 12.63 7.49
CA HIS A 55 -9.03 13.78 8.39
C HIS A 55 -8.86 15.08 7.62
N THR A 56 -10.01 15.54 7.14
CA THR A 56 -10.40 16.95 7.25
C THR A 56 -9.94 17.55 8.58
N THR A 57 -9.53 18.82 8.53
CA THR A 57 -9.10 19.67 9.64
C THR A 57 -7.73 19.35 10.25
N ILE A 58 -6.69 19.85 9.58
CA ILE A 58 -5.57 20.52 10.24
C ILE A 58 -6.19 21.62 11.10
N GLN A 59 -6.52 21.31 12.36
CA GLN A 59 -6.77 22.38 13.32
C GLN A 59 -5.42 23.03 13.57
N ALA A 60 -5.30 24.29 13.16
CA ALA A 60 -4.21 25.17 13.56
C ALA A 60 -4.33 25.41 15.07
N ASP A 61 -3.72 24.55 15.87
CA ASP A 61 -3.37 24.88 17.24
C ASP A 61 -2.35 26.03 17.19
N GLN A 62 -2.78 27.22 17.62
CA GLN A 62 -2.00 28.47 17.61
C GLN A 62 -0.82 28.46 18.61
N HIS A 63 -0.31 27.29 18.99
CA HIS A 63 0.70 27.10 20.01
C HIS A 63 1.82 26.16 19.52
N GLY A 64 2.32 26.34 18.30
CA GLY A 64 3.72 26.08 17.92
C GLY A 64 4.30 24.65 18.09
N GLU A 65 3.54 23.66 18.50
CA GLU A 65 3.97 22.26 18.58
C GLU A 65 3.62 21.58 17.26
N ALA A 66 4.62 21.42 16.38
CA ALA A 66 4.46 20.68 15.14
C ALA A 66 4.31 19.18 15.45
N HIS A 67 3.14 18.76 15.92
CA HIS A 67 2.76 17.36 15.96
C HIS A 67 2.54 16.87 14.53
N ARG A 68 3.64 16.57 13.82
CA ARG A 68 3.59 15.83 12.58
C ARG A 68 3.02 14.44 12.90
N ARG A 69 1.71 14.28 12.81
CA ARG A 69 1.06 12.96 12.82
C ARG A 69 1.47 12.27 11.52
N VAL A 70 2.43 11.35 11.61
CA VAL A 70 2.72 10.42 10.51
C VAL A 70 1.47 9.55 10.33
N PRO A 71 0.89 9.46 9.13
CA PRO A 71 -0.24 8.57 8.90
C PRO A 71 0.14 7.13 9.27
N PRO A 72 -0.73 6.37 9.93
CA PRO A 72 -0.43 5.00 10.31
C PRO A 72 -0.14 4.16 9.06
N THR A 73 0.91 3.34 9.15
CA THR A 73 1.29 2.38 8.11
C THR A 73 0.94 0.96 8.54
N LEU A 74 0.60 0.12 7.56
CA LEU A 74 0.27 -1.29 7.73
C LEU A 74 1.11 -2.12 6.75
N THR A 75 1.65 -3.24 7.21
CA THR A 75 2.38 -4.19 6.33
C THR A 75 1.52 -5.42 6.08
N LEU A 76 1.32 -5.76 4.81
CA LEU A 76 0.55 -6.93 4.39
C LEU A 76 1.43 -7.88 3.59
N ALA A 77 1.63 -9.10 4.09
CA ALA A 77 2.27 -10.16 3.33
C ALA A 77 1.35 -10.62 2.20
N ILE A 78 1.89 -10.65 0.97
CA ILE A 78 1.12 -11.00 -0.23
C ILE A 78 1.52 -12.40 -0.67
N PRO A 79 0.63 -13.41 -0.56
CA PRO A 79 0.90 -14.74 -1.07
C PRO A 79 1.06 -14.73 -2.60
N ALA A 80 1.71 -15.77 -3.13
CA ALA A 80 1.72 -16.00 -4.56
C ALA A 80 0.46 -16.77 -4.96
N ALA A 81 -0.18 -16.35 -6.04
CA ALA A 81 -1.20 -17.14 -6.71
C ALA A 81 -0.57 -18.35 -7.43
N ASP A 82 -1.40 -19.27 -7.92
CA ASP A 82 -0.95 -20.48 -8.62
C ASP A 82 -0.13 -20.17 -9.90
N ASP A 83 -0.34 -19.00 -10.51
CA ASP A 83 0.42 -18.53 -11.68
C ASP A 83 1.71 -17.78 -11.31
N GLY A 84 1.98 -17.58 -10.02
CA GLY A 84 3.11 -16.83 -9.49
C GLY A 84 2.92 -15.32 -9.43
N THR A 85 1.72 -14.82 -9.66
CA THR A 85 1.38 -13.40 -9.45
C THR A 85 1.07 -13.12 -7.98
N ALA A 86 0.94 -11.84 -7.65
CA ALA A 86 0.52 -11.37 -6.33
C ALA A 86 -0.97 -11.67 -6.10
N ASP A 87 -1.28 -12.51 -5.11
CA ASP A 87 -2.67 -12.80 -4.72
C ASP A 87 -3.21 -11.73 -3.77
N LEU A 88 -3.73 -10.65 -4.36
CA LEU A 88 -4.34 -9.55 -3.60
C LEU A 88 -5.73 -9.90 -3.09
N GLU A 89 -6.50 -10.65 -3.87
CA GLU A 89 -7.86 -11.04 -3.51
C GLU A 89 -7.87 -12.01 -2.32
N GLY A 90 -6.92 -12.95 -2.27
CA GLY A 90 -6.77 -13.90 -1.16
C GLY A 90 -6.45 -13.22 0.18
N VAL A 91 -5.91 -12.01 0.17
CA VAL A 91 -5.73 -11.18 1.37
C VAL A 91 -6.84 -10.14 1.55
N GLY A 92 -7.78 -10.00 0.62
CA GLY A 92 -8.85 -9.00 0.68
C GLY A 92 -8.38 -7.57 0.40
N LEU A 93 -7.32 -7.41 -0.40
CA LEU A 93 -6.84 -6.12 -0.89
C LEU A 93 -7.43 -5.84 -2.27
N GLU A 94 -8.20 -4.77 -2.40
CA GLU A 94 -8.86 -4.39 -3.65
C GLU A 94 -8.19 -3.13 -4.23
N LEU A 95 -7.50 -3.25 -5.36
CA LEU A 95 -6.88 -2.10 -6.02
C LEU A 95 -7.94 -1.18 -6.65
N MET A 96 -7.77 0.13 -6.49
CA MET A 96 -8.56 1.11 -7.21
C MET A 96 -8.03 1.28 -8.64
N GLU A 97 -8.94 1.37 -9.60
CA GLU A 97 -8.61 1.53 -11.02
C GLU A 97 -8.22 2.97 -11.40
N ASP A 98 -8.41 3.92 -10.47
CA ASP A 98 -8.02 5.31 -10.62
C ASP A 98 -7.42 5.82 -9.32
N THR A 99 -6.28 6.52 -9.41
CA THR A 99 -5.85 7.42 -8.34
C THR A 99 -6.96 8.48 -8.25
N PRO A 100 -7.66 8.65 -7.12
CA PRO A 100 -8.65 9.71 -7.02
C PRO A 100 -7.92 11.01 -7.35
N ALA A 101 -8.32 11.66 -8.45
CA ALA A 101 -7.78 12.95 -8.84
C ALA A 101 -7.77 13.83 -7.59
N PRO A 102 -6.67 14.55 -7.29
CA PRO A 102 -6.65 15.44 -6.15
C PRO A 102 -7.86 16.35 -6.30
N VAL A 103 -8.80 16.26 -5.36
CA VAL A 103 -9.94 17.17 -5.29
C VAL A 103 -9.35 18.55 -5.10
N THR A 104 -9.12 19.28 -6.20
CA THR A 104 -8.73 20.67 -6.16
C THR A 104 -9.89 21.41 -5.53
N ALA A 105 -9.75 21.67 -4.23
CA ALA A 105 -10.56 22.60 -3.49
C ALA A 105 -10.29 24.01 -4.02
N ASP A 106 -10.85 24.32 -5.18
CA ASP A 106 -11.03 25.69 -5.62
C ASP A 106 -12.26 25.80 -6.52
N SER A 107 -13.41 25.92 -5.88
CA SER A 107 -14.67 26.33 -6.50
C SER A 107 -15.45 27.14 -5.49
N MET A 108 -14.91 28.30 -5.11
CA MET A 108 -15.65 29.37 -4.42
C MET A 108 -15.00 30.72 -4.76
N ALA A 109 -15.19 31.20 -5.99
CA ALA A 109 -15.07 32.62 -6.32
C ALA A 109 -16.04 32.95 -7.46
N GLY A 110 -17.27 33.27 -7.09
CA GLY A 110 -18.32 33.86 -7.93
C GLY A 110 -19.10 34.86 -7.10
#